data_AF-A0A5C8JCB0-F1
#
_entry.id   AF-A0A5C8JCB0-F1
#
_cell.length_a   1.000
_cell.length_b   1.000
_cell.length_c   1.000
_cell.angle_alpha   90.00
_cell.angle_beta   90.00
_cell.angle_gamma   90.00
#
_symmetry.space_group_name_H-M   'P 1'
#
loop_
_entity.id
_entity.type
_entity.pdbx_description
1 polymer ?
#
loop_
_entity_poly.entity_id
_entity_poly.type
_entity_poly.pdbx_seq_one_letter_code
_entity_poly.pdbx_strand_id
1 'polypeptide(L)'
;MLAAPIWILLAAAQAATRTGFDLTRHPISMLSLGDLGWIQVSSFLVTGVLTLCGAAGMRRTGLDGVWGPRLLGLQGLGLIVAGVFPADPGFAFPPGTPDVPGTMSSVGAVHLAGACVSFLAMITCCFVLSRRFGGTSWAVAGRAGGVLLAVGLCWGMSGAPGGPLAMFAGVVAAWSWIAVTMSTLEKAVRA
;
A
#
# COMPACT_ATOMS: atom_id res chain seq x y z
N MET A 1 -7.65 10.08 7.53
CA MET A 1 -7.77 8.61 7.46
C MET A 1 -6.63 7.96 8.24
N LEU A 2 -6.93 7.12 9.25
CA LEU A 2 -5.91 6.52 10.13
C LEU A 2 -5.16 5.32 9.51
N ALA A 3 -5.64 4.76 8.40
CA ALA A 3 -5.05 3.58 7.77
C ALA A 3 -3.55 3.77 7.42
N ALA A 4 -3.20 4.85 6.73
CA ALA A 4 -1.84 5.12 6.28
C ALA A 4 -0.81 5.20 7.44
N PRO A 5 -0.99 6.07 8.47
CA PRO A 5 -0.01 6.16 9.54
C PRO A 5 0.13 4.86 10.33
N ILE A 6 -0.97 4.13 10.59
CA ILE A 6 -0.91 2.82 11.27
C ILE A 6 -0.08 1.83 10.46
N TRP A 7 -0.36 1.71 9.15
CA TRP A 7 0.37 0.77 8.30
C TRP A 7 1.85 1.13 8.19
N ILE A 8 2.17 2.40 7.94
CA ILE A 8 3.54 2.88 7.72
C ILE A 8 4.40 2.63 8.97
N LEU A 9 3.89 2.96 10.15
CA LEU A 9 4.62 2.77 11.41
C LEU A 9 4.84 1.29 11.72
N LEU A 10 3.81 0.44 11.54
CA LEU A 10 3.94 -1.00 11.76
C LEU A 10 4.88 -1.65 10.74
N ALA A 11 4.80 -1.27 9.46
CA ALA A 11 5.68 -1.76 8.41
C ALA A 11 7.14 -1.37 8.67
N ALA A 12 7.39 -0.10 9.01
CA ALA A 12 8.74 0.39 9.32
C ALA A 12 9.32 -0.27 10.58
N ALA A 13 8.52 -0.41 11.64
CA ALA A 13 8.96 -1.06 12.87
C ALA A 13 9.31 -2.55 12.64
N GLN A 14 8.47 -3.28 11.91
CA GLN A 14 8.76 -4.67 11.55
C GLN A 14 9.96 -4.78 10.62
N ALA A 15 10.07 -3.93 9.59
CA ALA A 15 11.23 -3.94 8.70
C ALA A 15 12.55 -3.67 9.43
N ALA A 16 12.53 -2.82 10.47
CA ALA A 16 13.70 -2.51 11.27
C ALA A 16 14.07 -3.58 12.32
N THR A 17 13.13 -4.45 12.70
CA THR A 17 13.31 -5.37 13.83
C THR A 17 13.21 -6.84 13.46
N ARG A 18 12.64 -7.18 12.30
CA ARG A 18 12.43 -8.56 11.88
C ARG A 18 13.75 -9.17 11.41
N THR A 19 14.21 -10.18 12.15
CA THR A 19 15.43 -10.93 11.82
C THR A 19 15.39 -11.46 10.38
N GLY A 20 16.47 -11.21 9.64
CA GLY A 20 16.62 -11.65 8.25
C GLY A 20 15.85 -10.82 7.23
N PHE A 21 15.01 -9.86 7.64
CA PHE A 21 14.33 -8.97 6.71
C PHE A 21 15.27 -7.86 6.25
N ASP A 22 15.34 -7.65 4.94
CA ASP A 22 16.10 -6.57 4.32
C ASP A 22 15.17 -5.86 3.34
N LEU A 23 14.82 -4.60 3.64
CA LEU A 23 13.88 -3.82 2.84
C LEU A 23 14.39 -3.54 1.42
N THR A 24 15.67 -3.74 1.12
CA THR A 24 16.22 -3.63 -0.25
C THR A 24 16.01 -4.91 -1.07
N ARG A 25 15.71 -6.03 -0.41
CA ARG A 25 15.57 -7.39 -1.00
C ARG A 25 14.16 -7.94 -0.86
N HIS A 26 13.45 -7.60 0.21
CA HIS A 26 12.17 -8.20 0.59
C HIS A 26 11.06 -7.15 0.54
N PRO A 27 9.97 -7.40 -0.21
CA PRO A 27 8.79 -6.55 -0.12
C PRO A 27 8.16 -6.65 1.28
N ILE A 28 7.58 -5.55 1.76
CA ILE A 28 6.91 -5.48 3.08
C ILE A 28 5.88 -6.59 3.29
N SER A 29 5.21 -7.06 2.22
CA SER A 29 4.27 -8.17 2.33
C SER A 29 4.89 -9.47 2.82
N MET A 30 6.20 -9.71 2.59
CA MET A 30 6.89 -10.88 3.14
C MET A 30 6.94 -10.85 4.66
N LEU A 31 6.81 -9.70 5.33
CA LEU A 31 6.68 -9.64 6.80
C LEU A 31 5.45 -10.38 7.33
N SER A 32 4.51 -10.80 6.46
CA SER A 32 3.41 -11.71 6.80
C SER A 32 3.84 -13.16 7.04
N LEU A 33 5.12 -13.48 6.87
CA LEU A 33 5.67 -14.85 6.98
C LEU A 33 6.38 -15.11 8.32
N GLY A 34 6.35 -16.38 8.72
CA GLY A 34 6.93 -16.89 9.96
C GLY A 34 6.18 -16.45 11.23
N ASP A 35 6.81 -16.63 12.39
CA ASP A 35 6.13 -16.58 13.69
C ASP A 35 5.46 -15.25 14.05
N LEU A 36 5.98 -14.13 13.53
CA LEU A 36 5.40 -12.78 13.75
C LEU A 36 4.56 -12.30 12.56
N GLY A 37 4.33 -13.16 11.57
CA GLY A 37 3.62 -12.83 10.34
C GLY A 37 2.20 -12.29 10.55
N TRP A 38 1.56 -12.74 11.63
CA TRP A 38 0.22 -12.31 12.01
C TRP A 38 0.13 -10.79 12.25
N ILE A 39 1.23 -10.11 12.62
CA ILE A 39 1.27 -8.65 12.82
C ILE A 39 1.04 -7.96 11.47
N GLN A 40 1.78 -8.35 10.43
CA GLN A 40 1.63 -7.77 9.11
C GLN A 40 0.29 -8.15 8.47
N VAL A 41 -0.19 -9.39 8.66
CA VAL A 41 -1.54 -9.80 8.25
C VAL A 41 -2.61 -8.92 8.90
N SER A 42 -2.54 -8.74 10.22
CA SER A 42 -3.47 -7.87 10.96
C SER A 42 -3.39 -6.43 10.49
N SER A 43 -2.19 -5.92 10.20
CA SER A 43 -1.99 -4.60 9.61
C SER A 43 -2.72 -4.47 8.27
N PHE A 44 -2.60 -5.46 7.36
CA PHE A 44 -3.33 -5.45 6.10
C PHE A 44 -4.85 -5.46 6.28
N LEU A 45 -5.37 -6.31 7.16
CA LEU A 45 -6.82 -6.40 7.40
C LEU A 45 -7.37 -5.12 8.03
N VAL A 46 -6.75 -4.62 9.10
CA VAL A 46 -7.18 -3.41 9.81
C VAL A 46 -7.10 -2.20 8.89
N THR A 47 -5.99 -2.01 8.18
CA THR A 47 -5.80 -0.84 7.31
C THR A 47 -6.66 -0.94 6.07
N GLY A 48 -6.94 -2.14 5.55
CA GLY A 48 -7.93 -2.40 4.52
C GLY A 48 -9.33 -1.98 4.94
N VAL A 49 -9.80 -2.43 6.10
CA VAL A 49 -11.11 -2.04 6.67
C VAL A 49 -11.19 -0.53 6.90
N LEU A 50 -10.16 0.09 7.49
CA LEU A 50 -10.12 1.54 7.71
C LEU A 50 -10.16 2.31 6.39
N THR A 51 -9.54 1.79 5.33
CA THR A 51 -9.59 2.38 3.98
C THR A 51 -10.99 2.26 3.37
N LEU A 52 -11.68 1.12 3.56
CA LEU A 52 -13.09 0.96 3.18
C LEU A 52 -14.01 1.92 3.92
N CYS A 53 -13.81 2.13 5.22
CA CYS A 53 -14.53 3.13 6.00
C CYS A 53 -14.28 4.54 5.44
N GLY A 54 -13.02 4.85 5.08
CA GLY A 54 -12.66 6.11 4.42
C GLY A 54 -13.36 6.30 3.07
N ALA A 55 -13.43 5.25 2.25
CA ALA A 55 -14.16 5.24 0.99
C ALA A 55 -15.66 5.49 1.19
N ALA A 56 -16.28 4.83 2.17
CA ALA A 56 -17.69 5.03 2.51
C ALA A 56 -17.97 6.45 3.00
N GLY A 57 -17.07 7.02 3.82
CA GLY A 57 -17.14 8.41 4.27
C GLY A 57 -17.07 9.40 3.11
N MET A 58 -16.09 9.24 2.21
CA MET A 58 -15.94 10.07 1.01
C MET A 58 -17.17 9.98 0.09
N ARG A 59 -17.74 8.79 -0.07
CA ARG A 59 -18.97 8.59 -0.87
C ARG A 59 -20.15 9.35 -0.29
N ARG A 60 -20.34 9.30 1.03
CA ARG A 60 -21.50 9.92 1.72
C ARG A 60 -21.48 11.45 1.63
N THR A 61 -20.30 12.06 1.63
CA THR A 61 -20.15 13.51 1.53
C THR A 61 -20.15 14.03 0.10
N GLY A 62 -20.14 13.15 -0.91
CA GLY A 62 -20.03 13.53 -2.32
C GLY A 62 -18.66 14.09 -2.70
N LEU A 63 -17.66 13.98 -1.81
CA LEU A 63 -16.32 14.49 -2.05
C LEU A 63 -15.63 13.71 -3.18
N ASP A 64 -15.01 14.46 -4.10
CA ASP A 64 -14.20 13.96 -5.22
C ASP A 64 -14.92 13.00 -6.19
N GLY A 65 -16.23 13.19 -6.30
CA GLY A 65 -17.07 12.54 -7.30
C GLY A 65 -17.14 11.01 -7.13
N VAL A 66 -17.29 10.32 -8.25
CA VAL A 66 -17.57 8.87 -8.25
C VAL A 66 -16.28 8.03 -8.09
N TRP A 67 -15.14 8.55 -8.54
CA TRP A 67 -13.90 7.76 -8.65
C TRP A 67 -13.07 7.72 -7.37
N GLY A 68 -13.00 8.79 -6.59
CA GLY A 68 -12.27 8.81 -5.31
C GLY A 68 -12.71 7.67 -4.37
N PRO A 69 -14.01 7.55 -4.04
CA PRO A 69 -14.51 6.47 -3.19
C PRO A 69 -14.29 5.08 -3.79
N ARG A 70 -14.44 4.91 -5.12
CA ARG A 70 -14.25 3.60 -5.77
C ARG A 70 -12.80 3.14 -5.69
N LEU A 71 -11.84 4.04 -5.94
CA LEU A 71 -10.42 3.71 -5.91
C LEU A 71 -9.94 3.40 -4.49
N LEU A 72 -10.40 4.17 -3.48
CA LEU A 72 -10.14 3.81 -2.08
C LEU A 72 -10.78 2.47 -1.71
N GLY A 73 -11.99 2.20 -2.21
CA GLY A 73 -12.66 0.91 -2.05
C GLY A 73 -11.84 -0.25 -2.59
N LEU A 74 -11.35 -0.14 -3.83
CA LEU A 74 -10.48 -1.13 -4.47
C LEU A 74 -9.15 -1.30 -3.72
N GLN A 75 -8.56 -0.19 -3.24
CA GLN A 75 -7.37 -0.24 -2.39
C GLN A 75 -7.60 -1.06 -1.13
N GLY A 76 -8.68 -0.77 -0.39
CA GLY A 76 -9.02 -1.48 0.84
C GLY A 76 -9.31 -2.97 0.60
N LEU A 77 -10.04 -3.31 -0.46
CA LEU A 77 -10.31 -4.71 -0.84
C LEU A 77 -9.02 -5.44 -1.22
N GLY A 78 -8.15 -4.82 -2.01
CA GLY A 78 -6.86 -5.40 -2.39
C GLY A 78 -5.96 -5.69 -1.19
N LEU A 79 -5.92 -4.78 -0.20
CA LEU A 79 -5.23 -5.00 1.07
C LEU A 79 -5.81 -6.19 1.84
N ILE A 80 -7.14 -6.31 1.93
CA ILE A 80 -7.77 -7.44 2.63
C ILE A 80 -7.42 -8.76 1.94
N VAL A 81 -7.50 -8.83 0.61
CA VAL A 81 -7.10 -10.02 -0.16
C VAL A 81 -5.63 -10.36 0.12
N ALA A 82 -4.71 -9.39 0.03
CA ALA A 82 -3.29 -9.62 0.34
C ALA A 82 -3.05 -10.01 1.81
N GLY A 83 -3.92 -9.63 2.74
CA GLY A 83 -3.86 -10.07 4.14
C GLY A 83 -4.35 -11.51 4.34
N VAL A 84 -5.43 -11.90 3.66
CA VAL A 84 -6.03 -13.24 3.79
C VAL A 84 -5.18 -14.31 3.11
N PHE A 85 -4.59 -13.99 1.96
CA PHE A 85 -3.78 -14.93 1.18
C PHE A 85 -2.29 -14.63 1.43
N PRO A 86 -1.51 -15.57 1.99
CA PRO A 86 -0.08 -15.37 2.23
C PRO A 86 0.73 -15.10 0.95
N ALA A 87 1.79 -14.30 1.07
CA ALA A 87 2.82 -14.20 0.04
C ALA A 87 3.65 -15.49 -0.02
N ASP A 88 4.32 -15.75 -1.15
CA ASP A 88 5.30 -16.84 -1.20
C ASP A 88 6.61 -16.44 -0.50
N PRO A 89 7.27 -17.34 0.23
CA PRO A 89 8.61 -17.12 0.74
C PRO A 89 9.64 -17.11 -0.40
N GLY A 90 10.73 -16.38 -0.21
CA GLY A 90 11.83 -16.33 -1.17
C GLY A 90 12.97 -15.44 -0.71
N PHE A 91 14.07 -15.46 -1.45
CA PHE A 91 15.23 -14.58 -1.19
C PHE A 91 15.76 -14.70 0.26
N ALA A 92 15.82 -15.93 0.78
CA ALA A 92 16.24 -16.23 2.15
C ALA A 92 15.32 -15.69 3.27
N PHE A 93 14.09 -15.26 2.93
CA PHE A 93 13.10 -14.81 3.90
C PHE A 93 11.81 -15.65 3.88
N PRO A 94 11.31 -16.08 5.06
CA PRO A 94 11.95 -15.98 6.38
C PRO A 94 13.21 -16.89 6.47
N PRO A 95 14.05 -16.75 7.53
CA PRO A 95 15.22 -17.59 7.71
C PRO A 95 14.90 -19.10 7.57
N GLY A 96 15.75 -19.83 6.83
CA GLY A 96 15.50 -21.23 6.45
C GLY A 96 14.89 -21.40 5.05
N THR A 97 14.50 -20.30 4.40
CA THR A 97 14.10 -20.30 2.99
C THR A 97 15.33 -20.28 2.07
N PRO A 98 15.30 -20.92 0.89
CA PRO A 98 16.35 -20.78 -0.12
C PRO A 98 16.62 -19.32 -0.53
N ASP A 99 17.88 -18.95 -0.77
CA ASP A 99 18.25 -17.61 -1.28
C ASP A 99 18.14 -17.51 -2.81
N VAL A 100 16.98 -17.92 -3.31
CA VAL A 100 16.58 -17.81 -4.72
C VAL A 100 15.10 -17.40 -4.77
N PRO A 101 14.63 -16.84 -5.90
CA PRO A 101 13.20 -16.67 -6.12
C PRO A 101 12.48 -18.02 -5.98
N GLY A 102 11.40 -18.06 -5.20
CA GLY A 102 10.51 -19.22 -5.13
C GLY A 102 9.68 -19.36 -6.40
N THR A 103 9.14 -20.55 -6.66
CA THR A 103 8.08 -20.73 -7.66
C THR A 103 6.78 -20.16 -7.12
N MET A 104 6.11 -19.30 -7.90
CA MET A 104 4.85 -18.68 -7.49
C MET A 104 3.78 -19.75 -7.28
N SER A 105 3.21 -19.81 -6.08
CA SER A 105 2.08 -20.67 -5.77
C SER A 105 0.77 -20.01 -6.22
N SER A 106 -0.32 -20.79 -6.29
CA SER A 106 -1.65 -20.23 -6.56
C SER A 106 -2.11 -19.26 -5.47
N VAL A 107 -1.74 -19.52 -4.20
CA VAL A 107 -2.04 -18.65 -3.06
C VAL A 107 -1.24 -17.34 -3.15
N GLY A 108 0.06 -17.44 -3.44
CA GLY A 108 0.91 -16.27 -3.66
C GLY A 108 0.48 -15.44 -4.88
N ALA A 109 -0.07 -16.07 -5.92
CA ALA A 109 -0.65 -15.38 -7.05
C ALA A 109 -1.90 -14.55 -6.67
N VAL A 110 -2.76 -15.07 -5.79
CA VAL A 110 -3.92 -14.32 -5.27
C VAL A 110 -3.47 -13.15 -4.40
N HIS A 111 -2.46 -13.36 -3.54
CA HIS A 111 -1.84 -12.29 -2.76
C HIS A 111 -1.33 -11.17 -3.69
N LEU A 112 -0.53 -11.54 -4.70
CA LEU A 112 0.04 -10.60 -5.66
C LEU A 112 -1.04 -9.84 -6.43
N ALA A 113 -2.11 -10.52 -6.86
CA ALA A 113 -3.24 -9.87 -7.52
C ALA A 113 -3.91 -8.83 -6.62
N GLY A 114 -4.17 -9.16 -5.35
CA GLY A 114 -4.72 -8.22 -4.36
C GLY A 114 -3.80 -7.01 -4.13
N ALA A 115 -2.49 -7.26 -3.98
CA ALA A 115 -1.49 -6.21 -3.83
C ALA A 115 -1.44 -5.29 -5.06
N CYS A 116 -1.41 -5.83 -6.27
CA CYS A 116 -1.41 -5.07 -7.52
C CYS A 116 -2.67 -4.21 -7.66
N VAL A 117 -3.86 -4.76 -7.37
CA VAL A 117 -5.11 -3.98 -7.37
C VAL A 117 -5.00 -2.82 -6.39
N SER A 118 -4.46 -3.06 -5.20
CA SER A 118 -4.28 -2.01 -4.18
C SER A 118 -3.34 -0.91 -4.65
N PHE A 119 -2.16 -1.26 -5.17
CA PHE A 119 -1.19 -0.29 -5.66
C PHE A 119 -1.71 0.50 -6.86
N LEU A 120 -2.29 -0.15 -7.86
CA LEU A 120 -2.83 0.52 -9.04
C LEU A 120 -3.99 1.46 -8.68
N ALA A 121 -4.84 1.05 -7.74
CA ALA A 121 -5.91 1.91 -7.23
C ALA A 121 -5.33 3.15 -6.51
N MET A 122 -4.31 2.97 -5.68
CA MET A 122 -3.63 4.06 -4.98
C MET A 122 -2.93 5.03 -5.93
N ILE A 123 -2.17 4.53 -6.90
CA ILE A 123 -1.54 5.33 -7.97
C ILE A 123 -2.61 6.16 -8.68
N THR A 124 -3.69 5.52 -9.14
CA THR A 124 -4.77 6.20 -9.86
C THR A 124 -5.47 7.22 -8.97
N CYS A 125 -5.65 6.92 -7.69
CA CYS A 125 -6.27 7.81 -6.71
C CYS A 125 -5.48 9.11 -6.55
N CYS A 126 -4.14 9.04 -6.49
CA CYS A 126 -3.27 10.22 -6.47
C CYS A 126 -3.57 11.16 -7.65
N PHE A 127 -3.68 10.64 -8.88
CA PHE A 127 -3.97 11.47 -10.06
C PHE A 127 -5.40 12.02 -10.04
N VAL A 128 -6.39 11.20 -9.68
CA VAL A 128 -7.81 11.61 -9.62
C VAL A 128 -8.01 12.74 -8.62
N LEU A 129 -7.53 12.57 -7.38
CA LEU A 129 -7.67 13.58 -6.34
C LEU A 129 -6.86 14.86 -6.67
N SER A 130 -5.71 14.72 -7.33
CA SER A 130 -4.90 15.87 -7.74
C SER A 130 -5.63 16.81 -8.71
N ARG A 131 -6.60 16.32 -9.49
CA ARG A 131 -7.36 17.16 -10.44
C ARG A 131 -8.11 18.29 -9.75
N ARG A 132 -8.57 18.07 -8.52
CA ARG A 132 -9.28 19.09 -7.72
C ARG A 132 -8.39 20.28 -7.35
N PHE A 133 -7.10 20.03 -7.18
CA PHE A 133 -6.14 21.04 -6.75
C PHE A 133 -5.41 21.72 -7.91
N GLY A 134 -5.80 21.44 -9.17
CA GLY A 134 -5.28 22.10 -10.37
C GLY A 134 -3.74 22.10 -10.47
N GLY A 135 -3.18 23.28 -10.71
CA GLY A 135 -1.73 23.52 -10.84
C GLY A 135 -0.99 23.79 -9.53
N THR A 136 -1.63 23.62 -8.36
CA THR A 136 -1.00 23.89 -7.07
C THR A 136 0.15 22.92 -6.76
N SER A 137 1.06 23.33 -5.87
CA SER A 137 2.13 22.46 -5.36
C SER A 137 1.58 21.20 -4.68
N TRP A 138 0.41 21.27 -4.04
CA TRP A 138 -0.24 20.10 -3.46
C TRP A 138 -0.67 19.07 -4.52
N ALA A 139 -1.19 19.54 -5.65
CA ALA A 139 -1.51 18.68 -6.80
C ALA A 139 -0.25 18.06 -7.42
N VAL A 140 0.84 18.81 -7.49
CA VAL A 140 2.14 18.29 -7.97
C VAL A 140 2.65 17.20 -7.03
N ALA A 141 2.58 17.41 -5.71
CA ALA A 141 2.98 16.41 -4.72
C ALA A 141 2.17 15.11 -4.83
N GLY A 142 0.85 15.21 -5.08
CA GLY A 142 -0.01 14.05 -5.30
C GLY A 142 0.39 13.25 -6.53
N ARG A 143 0.56 13.93 -7.67
CA ARG A 143 1.05 13.29 -8.91
C ARG A 143 2.43 12.67 -8.73
N ALA A 144 3.35 13.37 -8.06
CA ALA A 144 4.68 12.86 -7.76
C ALA A 144 4.62 11.60 -6.90
N GLY A 145 3.78 11.56 -5.85
CA GLY A 145 3.55 10.36 -5.04
C GLY A 145 3.05 9.18 -5.88
N GLY A 146 2.08 9.41 -6.78
CA GLY A 146 1.59 8.40 -7.71
C GLY A 146 2.67 7.88 -8.66
N VAL A 147 3.50 8.77 -9.22
CA VAL A 147 4.63 8.40 -10.09
C VAL A 147 5.69 7.61 -9.32
N LEU A 148 6.07 8.05 -8.12
CA LEU A 148 7.04 7.36 -7.28
C LEU A 148 6.59 5.93 -6.96
N LEU A 149 5.30 5.74 -6.65
CA LEU A 149 4.74 4.43 -6.45
C LEU A 149 4.72 3.59 -7.74
N ALA A 150 4.35 4.17 -8.88
CA ALA A 150 4.36 3.45 -10.15
C ALA A 150 5.77 2.98 -10.55
N VAL A 151 6.77 3.86 -10.43
CA VAL A 151 8.17 3.52 -10.69
C VAL A 151 8.67 2.48 -9.70
N GLY A 152 8.38 2.67 -8.41
CA GLY A 152 8.75 1.71 -7.36
C GLY A 152 8.12 0.33 -7.57
N LEU A 153 6.85 0.27 -8.00
CA LEU A 153 6.17 -0.98 -8.34
C LEU A 153 6.85 -1.68 -9.52
N CYS A 154 7.10 -0.98 -10.63
CA CYS A 154 7.78 -1.55 -11.79
C CYS A 154 9.19 -2.06 -11.43
N TRP A 155 9.92 -1.33 -10.60
CA TRP A 155 11.24 -1.75 -10.11
C TRP A 155 11.12 -2.97 -9.19
N GLY A 156 10.19 -2.98 -8.25
CA GLY A 156 9.93 -4.15 -7.40
C GLY A 156 9.59 -5.40 -8.20
N MET A 157 8.76 -5.26 -9.23
CA MET A 157 8.33 -6.37 -10.10
C MET A 157 9.44 -6.88 -11.04
N SER A 158 10.45 -6.07 -11.34
CA SER A 158 11.57 -6.52 -12.18
C SER A 158 12.54 -7.45 -11.44
N GLY A 159 12.45 -7.52 -10.11
CA GLY A 159 13.39 -8.26 -9.26
C GLY A 159 14.76 -7.59 -9.13
N ALA A 160 14.93 -6.37 -9.64
CA ALA A 160 16.19 -5.65 -9.54
C ALA A 160 16.48 -5.21 -8.09
N PRO A 161 17.75 -5.16 -7.67
CA PRO A 161 18.14 -4.71 -6.33
C PRO A 161 17.53 -3.35 -5.96
N GLY A 162 17.06 -3.21 -4.72
CA GLY A 162 16.46 -1.97 -4.22
C GLY A 162 15.01 -1.72 -4.67
N GLY A 163 14.45 -2.55 -5.56
CA GLY A 163 13.06 -2.44 -6.00
C GLY A 163 12.03 -2.44 -4.86
N PRO A 164 12.10 -3.37 -3.89
CA PRO A 164 11.22 -3.38 -2.72
C PRO A 164 11.28 -2.09 -1.89
N LEU A 165 12.47 -1.51 -1.72
CA LEU A 165 12.65 -0.24 -1.01
C LEU A 165 12.02 0.92 -1.78
N ALA A 166 12.26 1.00 -3.08
CA ALA A 166 11.67 2.02 -3.94
C ALA A 166 10.13 1.92 -3.94
N MET A 167 9.58 0.71 -3.99
CA MET A 167 8.15 0.46 -3.86
C MET A 167 7.62 0.94 -2.51
N PHE A 168 8.30 0.60 -1.40
CA PHE A 168 7.90 1.05 -0.07
C PHE A 168 7.90 2.58 0.05
N ALA A 169 8.96 3.25 -0.40
CA ALA A 169 9.04 4.71 -0.40
C ALA A 169 7.90 5.34 -1.22
N GLY A 170 7.59 4.78 -2.38
CA GLY A 170 6.46 5.18 -3.21
C GLY A 170 5.10 5.01 -2.50
N VAL A 171 4.89 3.88 -1.80
CA VAL A 171 3.68 3.63 -1.01
C VAL A 171 3.54 4.68 0.11
N VAL A 172 4.61 4.92 0.86
CA VAL A 172 4.64 5.92 1.94
C VAL A 172 4.29 7.31 1.40
N ALA A 173 4.89 7.73 0.28
CA ALA A 173 4.65 9.03 -0.32
C ALA A 173 3.19 9.17 -0.81
N ALA A 174 2.71 8.21 -1.62
CA ALA A 174 1.37 8.23 -2.18
C ALA A 174 0.29 8.18 -1.08
N TRP A 175 0.42 7.24 -0.14
CA TRP A 175 -0.63 7.02 0.85
C TRP A 175 -0.68 8.12 1.91
N SER A 176 0.48 8.67 2.31
CA SER A 176 0.52 9.83 3.21
C SER A 176 -0.17 11.03 2.58
N TRP A 177 0.11 11.31 1.30
CA TRP A 177 -0.55 12.40 0.58
C TRP A 177 -2.08 12.20 0.48
N ILE A 178 -2.54 10.97 0.19
CA ILE A 178 -3.97 10.63 0.18
C ILE A 178 -4.58 10.85 1.57
N ALA A 179 -3.94 10.34 2.62
CA ALA A 179 -4.45 10.43 3.99
C ALA A 179 -4.57 11.88 4.48
N VAL A 180 -3.58 12.73 4.16
CA VAL A 180 -3.64 14.17 4.45
C VAL A 180 -4.75 14.83 3.64
N THR A 181 -4.82 14.57 2.33
CA THR A 181 -5.87 15.11 1.46
C THR A 181 -7.26 14.78 1.98
N MET A 182 -7.53 13.53 2.31
CA MET A 182 -8.82 13.11 2.88
C MET A 182 -9.13 13.82 4.20
N SER A 183 -8.14 13.99 5.07
CA SER A 183 -8.35 14.63 6.37
C SER A 183 -8.62 16.13 6.24
N THR A 184 -7.98 16.79 5.28
CA THR A 184 -8.24 18.20 4.94
C THR A 184 -9.65 18.39 4.38
N LEU A 185 -10.08 17.48 3.49
CA LEU A 185 -11.41 17.53 2.90
C LEU A 185 -12.52 17.25 3.92
N GLU A 186 -12.31 16.30 4.85
CA GLU A 186 -13.26 16.05 5.93
C GLU A 186 -13.44 17.28 6.82
N LYS A 187 -12.35 17.96 7.18
CA LYS A 187 -12.42 19.20 7.97
C LYS A 187 -13.20 20.30 7.26
N ALA A 188 -13.03 20.44 5.94
CA ALA A 188 -13.75 21.43 5.14
C ALA A 188 -15.26 21.16 5.04
N VAL A 189 -15.71 19.91 5.13
CA VAL A 189 -17.15 19.55 5.14
C VAL A 189 -17.80 19.78 6.50
N ARG A 190 -17.01 19.76 7.59
CA ARG A 190 -17.48 19.95 8.97
C ARG A 190 -17.49 21.42 9.42
N ALA A 191 -16.87 22.32 8.66
CA ALA A 191 -16.82 23.76 8.91
C ALA A 191 -18.02 24.46 8.27
#